data_AF-A0A957WY92-F1
#
_entry.id   AF-A0A957WY92-F1
#
_cell.length_a   1.000
_cell.length_b   1.000
_cell.length_c   1.000
_cell.angle_alpha   90.00
_cell.angle_beta   90.00
_cell.angle_gamma   90.00
#
_symmetry.space_group_name_H-M   'P 1'
#
loop_
_entity.id
_entity.type
_entity.pdbx_description
1 polymer ?
#
loop_
_entity_poly.entity_id
_entity_poly.type
_entity_poly.pdbx_seq_one_letter_code
_entity_poly.pdbx_strand_id
1 'polypeptide(L)'
;EVWELLPFLFYSYWGLFVATFAPARFFAVIQWAVLVALIGLPVGLSRWRHQREATRVLWLALIWFVLNLVSMINYMRLISYGEQARFFLTAAPAIALLLVFGWQAWLPARFVPRLRLLLLPAFVLLALWPLSTLRTAYRQPSTAAADEVSRPVNVHFQGGMTVVGYSLPAGGALVADQTLPLTLYLTTNHPIAGDYTLFLQLVDSEDRLLYQYDGVPAKGRHPTRQWQPGRLFADPYALTVTAPVRTDTVATLLMGFYEYESPTARLPLFDATGRPIGDRLILGEIRLLAELPPRANGAANPMARWAGGPDLLDAVVTQRDAEHYTVDLTWRTTALLPTDYTVFVQFLDTNDRVVAQHDQEPRNGQAPTSTWLTNERIRDTVEVHVPGAWSRVIVGLYNAQTGERLPLYGEDANQDFFVLPSYPTD
;
A
#
# COMPACT_ATOMS: atom_id res chain seq x y z
N GLU A 1 -8.76 -14.78 19.48
CA GLU A 1 -7.34 -14.92 19.10
C GLU A 1 -6.95 -16.33 18.65
N VAL A 2 -6.44 -17.25 19.49
CA VAL A 2 -5.91 -18.55 18.97
C VAL A 2 -6.96 -19.39 18.20
N TRP A 3 -8.22 -19.39 18.66
CA TRP A 3 -9.31 -20.11 17.98
C TRP A 3 -9.64 -19.55 16.58
N GLU A 4 -9.41 -18.26 16.35
CA GLU A 4 -9.61 -17.62 15.03
C GLU A 4 -8.50 -17.98 14.05
N LEU A 5 -7.32 -18.35 14.56
CA LEU A 5 -6.17 -18.77 13.76
C LEU A 5 -6.16 -20.27 13.43
N LEU A 6 -6.98 -21.09 14.09
CA LEU A 6 -7.02 -22.53 13.84
C LEU A 6 -7.40 -22.89 12.39
N PRO A 7 -8.40 -22.26 11.74
CA PRO A 7 -8.68 -22.51 10.33
C PRO A 7 -7.50 -22.19 9.43
N PHE A 8 -6.69 -21.19 9.80
CA PHE A 8 -5.52 -20.77 9.02
C PHE A 8 -4.40 -21.83 9.04
N LEU A 9 -4.28 -22.64 10.10
CA LEU A 9 -3.28 -23.72 10.17
C LEU A 9 -3.40 -24.71 9.01
N PHE A 10 -4.62 -25.02 8.58
CA PHE A 10 -4.83 -25.93 7.46
C PHE A 10 -4.24 -25.36 6.17
N TYR A 11 -4.54 -24.10 5.85
CA TYR A 11 -3.99 -23.43 4.67
C TYR A 11 -2.47 -23.30 4.76
N SER A 12 -1.98 -22.88 5.93
CA SER A 12 -0.56 -22.70 6.22
C SER A 12 0.24 -23.99 6.05
N TYR A 13 -0.30 -25.14 6.46
CA TYR A 13 0.39 -26.43 6.36
C TYR A 13 0.42 -26.96 4.92
N TRP A 14 -0.70 -26.85 4.19
CA TRP A 14 -0.89 -27.57 2.93
C TRP A 14 -0.50 -26.78 1.68
N GLY A 15 -0.56 -25.45 1.70
CA GLY A 15 -0.45 -24.71 0.45
C GLY A 15 -0.24 -23.20 0.59
N LEU A 16 0.29 -22.74 1.71
CA LEU A 16 0.74 -21.36 1.85
C LEU A 16 2.26 -21.31 1.81
N PHE A 17 2.80 -20.42 1.00
CA PHE A 17 4.23 -20.13 0.94
C PHE A 17 4.47 -18.62 0.85
N VAL A 18 4.89 -18.03 1.96
CA VAL A 18 4.91 -16.59 2.20
C VAL A 18 3.53 -15.97 1.90
N ALA A 19 3.44 -15.05 0.94
CA ALA A 19 2.20 -14.39 0.56
C ALA A 19 1.46 -15.13 -0.57
N THR A 20 1.84 -16.39 -0.88
CA THR A 20 1.33 -17.14 -2.03
C THR A 20 0.50 -18.34 -1.58
N PHE A 21 -0.79 -18.32 -1.93
CA PHE A 21 -1.72 -19.43 -1.66
C PHE A 21 -1.83 -20.34 -2.88
N ALA A 22 -1.88 -21.65 -2.63
CA ALA A 22 -2.30 -22.64 -3.61
C ALA A 22 -3.75 -22.35 -4.08
N PRO A 23 -4.16 -22.86 -5.26
CA PRO A 23 -5.49 -22.58 -5.78
C PRO A 23 -6.60 -23.10 -4.84
N ALA A 24 -7.75 -22.43 -4.77
CA ALA A 24 -8.87 -22.85 -3.92
C ALA A 24 -9.29 -24.31 -4.17
N ARG A 25 -9.24 -24.77 -5.42
CA ARG A 25 -9.52 -26.16 -5.80
C ARG A 25 -8.54 -27.16 -5.20
N PHE A 26 -7.26 -26.80 -5.06
CA PHE A 26 -6.26 -27.63 -4.39
C PHE A 26 -6.66 -27.84 -2.92
N PHE A 27 -6.99 -26.76 -2.20
CA PHE A 27 -7.43 -26.86 -0.82
C PHE A 27 -8.71 -27.68 -0.67
N ALA A 28 -9.69 -27.53 -1.56
CA ALA A 28 -10.91 -28.33 -1.54
C ALA A 28 -10.61 -29.83 -1.68
N VAL A 29 -9.72 -30.21 -2.60
CA VAL A 29 -9.30 -31.62 -2.80
C VAL A 29 -8.62 -32.16 -1.54
N ILE A 30 -7.66 -31.41 -0.97
CA ILE A 30 -6.97 -31.81 0.26
C ILE A 30 -7.97 -31.92 1.43
N GLN A 31 -8.88 -30.97 1.57
CA GLN A 31 -9.87 -30.95 2.64
C GLN A 31 -10.78 -32.19 2.57
N TRP A 32 -11.29 -32.53 1.38
CA TRP A 32 -12.07 -33.75 1.19
C TRP A 32 -11.24 -35.01 1.47
N ALA A 33 -10.00 -35.06 0.98
CA ALA A 33 -9.11 -36.19 1.25
C ALA A 33 -8.87 -36.36 2.75
N VAL A 34 -8.60 -35.28 3.48
CA VAL A 34 -8.43 -35.29 4.94
C VAL A 34 -9.73 -35.74 5.64
N LEU A 35 -10.89 -35.20 5.27
CA LEU A 35 -12.17 -35.57 5.87
C LEU A 35 -12.50 -37.06 5.68
N VAL A 36 -12.31 -37.59 4.46
CA VAL A 36 -12.54 -39.01 4.18
C VAL A 36 -11.60 -39.90 5.01
N ALA A 37 -10.33 -39.49 5.18
CA ALA A 37 -9.41 -40.20 6.06
C ALA A 37 -9.87 -40.15 7.53
N LEU A 38 -10.19 -38.97 8.05
CA LEU A 38 -10.58 -38.77 9.45
C LEU A 38 -11.82 -39.59 9.82
N ILE A 39 -12.84 -39.63 8.96
CA ILE A 39 -14.04 -40.45 9.17
C ILE A 39 -13.71 -41.95 9.07
N GLY A 40 -12.72 -42.32 8.27
CA GLY A 40 -12.24 -43.71 8.15
C GLY A 40 -11.47 -44.22 9.37
N LEU A 41 -10.84 -43.34 10.16
CA LEU A 41 -10.02 -43.73 11.31
C LEU A 41 -10.79 -44.57 12.36
N PRO A 42 -11.98 -44.16 12.84
CA PRO A 42 -12.81 -44.99 13.73
C PRO A 42 -13.18 -46.35 13.13
N VAL A 43 -13.49 -46.39 11.82
CA VAL A 43 -13.80 -47.63 11.10
C VAL A 43 -12.59 -48.56 11.09
N GLY A 44 -11.39 -48.00 10.85
CA GLY A 44 -10.13 -48.71 10.88
C GLY A 44 -9.80 -49.27 12.25
N LEU A 45 -9.94 -48.46 13.31
CA LEU A 45 -9.77 -48.89 14.71
C LEU A 45 -10.65 -50.09 15.06
N SER A 46 -11.92 -50.07 14.64
CA SER A 46 -12.85 -51.19 14.85
C SER A 46 -12.43 -52.44 14.07
N ARG A 47 -12.06 -52.28 12.78
CA ARG A 47 -11.65 -53.39 11.90
C ARG A 47 -10.34 -54.05 12.33
N TRP A 48 -9.39 -53.27 12.83
CA TRP A 48 -8.03 -53.72 13.13
C TRP A 48 -7.77 -53.91 14.63
N ARG A 49 -8.79 -53.83 15.49
CA ARG A 49 -8.64 -53.98 16.95
C ARG A 49 -7.92 -55.27 17.39
N HIS A 50 -7.99 -56.32 16.57
CA HIS A 50 -7.33 -57.61 16.81
C HIS A 50 -5.92 -57.71 16.18
N GLN A 51 -5.54 -56.74 15.34
CA GLN A 51 -4.20 -56.60 14.77
C GLN A 51 -3.35 -55.68 15.65
N ARG A 52 -2.58 -56.29 16.56
CA ARG A 52 -1.83 -55.58 17.61
C ARG A 52 -0.82 -54.57 17.06
N GLU A 53 -0.10 -54.90 15.99
CA GLU A 53 0.92 -54.00 15.43
C GLU A 53 0.33 -52.77 14.73
N ALA A 54 -0.67 -52.98 13.86
CA ALA A 54 -1.35 -51.88 13.17
C ALA A 54 -1.99 -50.90 14.17
N THR A 55 -2.62 -51.44 15.22
CA THR A 55 -3.21 -50.64 16.30
C THR A 55 -2.14 -49.85 17.07
N ARG A 56 -0.97 -50.44 17.36
CA ARG A 56 0.15 -49.74 18.01
C ARG A 56 0.69 -48.59 17.15
N VAL A 57 0.94 -48.82 15.86
CA VAL A 57 1.41 -47.78 14.93
C VAL A 57 0.42 -46.63 14.86
N LEU A 58 -0.88 -46.94 14.80
CA LEU A 58 -1.93 -45.93 14.76
C LEU A 58 -1.94 -45.07 16.03
N TRP A 59 -1.85 -45.69 17.21
CA TRP A 59 -1.77 -44.95 18.47
C TRP A 59 -0.50 -44.10 18.58
N LEU A 60 0.66 -44.62 18.17
CA LEU A 60 1.90 -43.84 18.17
C LEU A 60 1.81 -42.63 17.23
N ALA A 61 1.25 -42.81 16.03
CA ALA A 61 1.01 -41.71 15.11
C ALA A 61 0.03 -40.68 15.69
N LEU A 62 -1.06 -41.13 16.31
CA LEU A 62 -2.03 -40.23 16.94
C LEU A 62 -1.44 -39.47 18.12
N ILE A 63 -0.67 -40.13 18.99
CA ILE A 63 0.02 -39.50 20.12
C ILE A 63 1.01 -38.47 19.61
N TRP A 64 1.84 -38.81 18.62
CA TRP A 64 2.80 -37.88 18.03
C TRP A 64 2.11 -36.67 17.41
N PHE A 65 1.03 -36.89 16.66
CA PHE A 65 0.21 -35.82 16.10
C PHE A 65 -0.34 -34.90 17.19
N VAL A 66 -0.94 -35.45 18.24
CA VAL A 66 -1.53 -34.67 19.35
C VAL A 66 -0.44 -33.91 20.11
N LEU A 67 0.72 -34.51 20.39
CA LEU A 67 1.82 -33.83 21.05
C LEU A 67 2.31 -32.62 20.25
N ASN A 68 2.49 -32.77 18.94
CA ASN A 68 2.89 -31.67 18.07
C ASN A 68 1.76 -30.62 17.96
N LEU A 69 0.50 -31.04 17.96
CA LEU A 69 -0.63 -30.11 17.87
C LEU A 69 -0.73 -29.26 19.13
N VAL A 70 -0.57 -29.87 20.31
CA VAL A 70 -0.52 -29.17 21.59
C VAL A 70 0.68 -28.24 21.65
N SER A 71 1.86 -28.70 21.22
CA SER A 71 3.07 -27.86 21.15
C SER A 71 2.87 -26.66 20.22
N MET A 72 2.26 -26.85 19.06
CA MET A 72 1.92 -25.79 18.12
C MET A 72 0.92 -24.80 18.72
N ILE A 73 -0.18 -25.28 19.29
CA ILE A 73 -1.19 -24.41 19.92
C ILE A 73 -0.56 -23.60 21.05
N ASN A 74 0.35 -24.20 21.83
CA ASN A 74 1.10 -23.49 22.86
C ASN A 74 2.02 -22.42 22.25
N TYR A 75 2.73 -22.73 21.17
CA TYR A 75 3.57 -21.76 20.46
C TYR A 75 2.74 -20.59 19.90
N MET A 76 1.58 -20.86 19.30
CA MET A 76 0.67 -19.83 18.77
C MET A 76 0.08 -18.91 19.86
N ARG A 77 0.06 -19.34 21.13
CA ARG A 77 -0.29 -18.45 22.25
C ARG A 77 0.80 -17.45 22.57
N LEU A 78 2.06 -17.81 22.28
CA LEU A 78 3.24 -17.01 22.58
C LEU A 78 3.62 -16.10 21.40
N ILE A 79 3.36 -16.55 20.17
CA ILE A 79 3.75 -15.86 18.93
C ILE A 79 2.54 -15.74 18.01
N SER A 80 2.14 -14.51 17.71
CA SER A 80 0.96 -14.19 16.90
C SER A 80 1.26 -13.91 15.42
N TYR A 81 2.53 -13.85 15.00
CA TYR A 81 2.94 -13.47 13.63
C TYR A 81 3.67 -14.60 12.89
N GLY A 82 3.42 -14.72 11.58
CA GLY A 82 4.06 -15.69 10.68
C GLY A 82 3.25 -16.95 10.37
N GLU A 83 3.74 -17.75 9.42
CA GLU A 83 3.12 -19.01 8.98
C GLU A 83 3.35 -20.12 10.00
N GLN A 84 2.49 -20.19 11.00
CA GLN A 84 2.73 -21.05 12.16
C GLN A 84 2.79 -22.53 11.81
N ALA A 85 2.03 -23.00 10.82
CA ALA A 85 1.90 -24.42 10.57
C ALA A 85 3.17 -25.09 10.01
N ARG A 86 4.20 -24.33 9.59
CA ARG A 86 5.50 -24.89 9.19
C ARG A 86 6.19 -25.64 10.33
N PHE A 87 5.96 -25.25 11.59
CA PHE A 87 6.50 -25.99 12.74
C PHE A 87 5.76 -27.32 12.95
N PHE A 88 4.64 -27.55 12.27
CA PHE A 88 3.90 -28.82 12.28
C PHE A 88 4.46 -29.84 11.31
N LEU A 89 5.46 -29.49 10.50
CA LEU A 89 6.12 -30.41 9.56
C LEU A 89 6.79 -31.59 10.27
N THR A 90 7.17 -31.43 11.55
CA THR A 90 7.63 -32.53 12.42
C THR A 90 6.56 -33.61 12.63
N ALA A 91 5.27 -33.27 12.49
CA ALA A 91 4.16 -34.21 12.54
C ALA A 91 3.82 -34.83 11.18
N ALA A 92 4.49 -34.43 10.08
CA ALA A 92 4.16 -34.89 8.73
C ALA A 92 4.14 -36.43 8.57
N PRO A 93 5.07 -37.20 9.15
CA PRO A 93 5.01 -38.66 9.09
C PRO A 93 3.76 -39.23 9.77
N ALA A 94 3.38 -38.69 10.93
CA ALA A 94 2.18 -39.12 11.64
C ALA A 94 0.91 -38.76 10.86
N ILE A 95 0.85 -37.55 10.30
CA ILE A 95 -0.27 -37.11 9.44
C ILE A 95 -0.40 -38.05 8.23
N ALA A 96 0.71 -38.34 7.54
CA ALA A 96 0.70 -39.24 6.39
C ALA A 96 0.19 -40.65 6.77
N LEU A 97 0.66 -41.21 7.89
CA LEU A 97 0.18 -42.51 8.38
C LEU A 97 -1.31 -42.46 8.70
N LEU A 98 -1.77 -41.47 9.47
CA LEU A 98 -3.18 -41.32 9.83
C LEU A 98 -4.08 -41.18 8.59
N LEU A 99 -3.66 -40.40 7.59
CA LEU A 99 -4.40 -40.27 6.33
C LEU A 99 -4.51 -41.61 5.59
N VAL A 100 -3.38 -42.31 5.46
CA VAL A 100 -3.30 -43.59 4.76
C VAL A 100 -4.11 -44.68 5.47
N PHE A 101 -4.05 -44.77 6.80
CA PHE A 101 -4.89 -45.67 7.59
C PHE A 101 -6.37 -45.31 7.44
N GLY A 102 -6.71 -44.02 7.49
CA GLY A 102 -8.08 -43.54 7.29
C GLY A 102 -8.66 -43.95 5.94
N TRP A 103 -7.94 -43.73 4.83
CA TRP A 103 -8.41 -44.12 3.50
C TRP A 103 -8.52 -45.63 3.33
N GLN A 104 -7.56 -46.40 3.84
CA GLN A 104 -7.58 -47.87 3.76
C GLN A 104 -8.76 -48.48 4.50
N ALA A 105 -9.26 -47.84 5.56
CA ALA A 105 -10.38 -48.33 6.36
C ALA A 105 -11.67 -48.49 5.55
N TRP A 106 -11.84 -47.75 4.45
CA TRP A 106 -13.01 -47.86 3.57
C TRP A 106 -12.95 -49.05 2.62
N LEU A 107 -11.75 -49.57 2.34
CA LEU A 107 -11.55 -50.57 1.30
C LEU A 107 -11.47 -51.99 1.89
N PRO A 108 -12.00 -53.01 1.18
CA PRO A 108 -11.68 -54.40 1.46
C PRO A 108 -10.17 -54.67 1.34
N ALA A 109 -9.63 -55.59 2.14
CA ALA A 109 -8.19 -55.91 2.20
C ALA A 109 -7.56 -56.18 0.83
N ARG A 110 -8.29 -56.82 -0.09
CA ARG A 110 -7.84 -57.10 -1.48
C ARG A 110 -7.52 -55.86 -2.32
N PHE A 111 -8.09 -54.69 -2.00
CA PHE A 111 -7.88 -53.45 -2.76
C PHE A 111 -6.82 -52.53 -2.12
N VAL A 112 -6.41 -52.80 -0.89
CA VAL A 112 -5.43 -51.99 -0.16
C VAL A 112 -4.08 -51.88 -0.90
N PRO A 113 -3.51 -52.95 -1.49
CA PRO A 113 -2.26 -52.83 -2.27
C PRO A 113 -2.39 -51.89 -3.47
N ARG A 114 -3.53 -51.92 -4.17
CA ARG A 114 -3.81 -51.03 -5.31
C ARG A 114 -3.94 -49.58 -4.87
N LEU A 115 -4.64 -49.32 -3.75
CA LEU A 115 -4.71 -47.98 -3.18
C LEU A 115 -3.30 -47.45 -2.87
N ARG A 116 -2.47 -48.24 -2.18
CA ARG A 116 -1.09 -47.84 -1.84
C ARG A 116 -0.25 -47.52 -3.09
N LEU A 117 -0.40 -48.31 -4.14
CA LEU A 117 0.28 -48.07 -5.43
C LEU A 117 -0.19 -46.76 -6.08
N LEU A 118 -1.49 -46.44 -6.01
CA LEU A 118 -2.07 -45.22 -6.59
C LEU A 118 -1.79 -43.95 -5.76
N LEU A 119 -1.56 -44.09 -4.46
CA LEU A 119 -1.27 -42.95 -3.59
C LEU A 119 0.05 -42.27 -3.94
N LEU A 120 1.08 -43.03 -4.35
CA LEU A 120 2.37 -42.46 -4.75
C LEU A 120 2.24 -41.47 -5.92
N PRO A 121 1.71 -41.84 -7.10
CA PRO A 121 1.52 -40.88 -8.19
C PRO A 121 0.51 -39.78 -7.81
N ALA A 122 -0.52 -40.07 -7.01
CA ALA A 122 -1.45 -39.04 -6.54
C ALA A 122 -0.74 -37.95 -5.69
N PHE A 123 0.12 -38.35 -4.75
CA PHE A 123 0.90 -37.40 -3.95
C PHE A 123 1.92 -36.63 -4.78
N VAL A 124 2.55 -37.27 -5.79
CA VAL A 124 3.42 -36.56 -6.74
C VAL A 124 2.62 -35.51 -7.51
N LEU A 125 1.46 -35.85 -8.04
CA LEU A 125 0.60 -34.88 -8.75
C LEU A 125 0.15 -33.74 -7.83
N LEU A 126 -0.21 -34.03 -6.58
CA LEU A 126 -0.53 -33.00 -5.58
C LEU A 126 0.67 -32.10 -5.27
N ALA A 127 1.89 -32.66 -5.17
CA ALA A 127 3.10 -31.88 -4.93
C ALA A 127 3.49 -31.01 -6.15
N LEU A 128 3.19 -31.46 -7.37
CA LEU A 128 3.46 -30.72 -8.60
C LEU A 128 2.40 -29.65 -8.91
N TRP A 129 1.18 -29.78 -8.37
CA TRP A 129 0.07 -28.84 -8.67
C TRP A 129 0.43 -27.38 -8.35
N PRO A 130 0.99 -27.03 -7.17
CA PRO A 130 1.34 -25.65 -6.84
C PRO A 130 2.44 -25.05 -7.72
N LEU A 131 3.18 -25.83 -8.52
CA LEU A 131 4.26 -25.29 -9.37
C LEU A 131 3.76 -24.22 -10.34
N SER A 132 2.55 -24.37 -10.87
CA SER A 132 1.93 -23.36 -11.73
C SER A 132 1.68 -22.03 -10.99
N THR A 133 1.18 -22.13 -9.75
CA THR A 133 0.99 -20.99 -8.85
C THR A 133 2.30 -20.33 -8.49
N LEU A 134 3.32 -21.11 -8.10
CA LEU A 134 4.64 -20.61 -7.77
C LEU A 134 5.30 -19.92 -8.98
N ARG A 135 5.25 -20.55 -10.16
CA ARG A 135 5.78 -19.96 -11.40
C ARG A 135 5.09 -18.63 -11.73
N THR A 136 3.79 -18.51 -11.47
CA THR A 136 3.04 -17.27 -11.72
C THR A 136 3.32 -16.21 -10.66
N ALA A 137 3.43 -16.61 -9.39
CA ALA A 137 3.67 -15.70 -8.28
C ALA A 137 5.07 -15.08 -8.33
N TYR A 138 6.09 -15.88 -8.66
CA TYR A 138 7.50 -15.47 -8.71
C TYR A 138 7.99 -15.14 -10.14
N ARG A 139 7.06 -14.95 -11.09
CA ARG A 139 7.43 -14.41 -12.40
C ARG A 139 7.93 -12.99 -12.21
N GLN A 140 8.85 -12.56 -13.08
CA GLN A 140 9.29 -11.16 -13.07
C GLN A 140 8.09 -10.23 -13.25
N PRO A 141 8.03 -9.12 -12.49
CA PRO A 141 7.04 -8.08 -12.68
C PRO A 141 6.94 -7.63 -14.14
N SER A 142 5.74 -7.22 -14.55
CA SER A 142 5.55 -6.62 -15.88
C SER A 142 6.43 -5.38 -15.99
N THR A 143 7.07 -5.23 -17.15
CA THR A 143 7.79 -4.00 -17.46
C THR A 143 6.79 -2.86 -17.51
N ALA A 144 7.06 -1.77 -16.79
CA ALA A 144 6.23 -0.57 -16.84
C ALA A 144 6.81 0.39 -17.90
N ALA A 145 5.94 1.13 -18.58
CA ALA A 145 6.37 2.23 -19.45
C ALA A 145 6.71 3.48 -18.63
N ALA A 146 7.62 4.32 -19.13
CA ALA A 146 7.97 5.58 -18.46
C ALA A 146 6.77 6.52 -18.31
N ASP A 147 5.84 6.50 -19.27
CA ASP A 147 4.64 7.34 -19.29
C ASP A 147 3.62 6.97 -18.19
N GLU A 148 3.76 5.79 -17.57
CA GLU A 148 2.93 5.38 -16.43
C GLU A 148 3.34 6.09 -15.12
N VAL A 149 4.52 6.72 -15.09
CA VAL A 149 5.07 7.39 -13.91
C VAL A 149 4.45 8.78 -13.76
N SER A 150 3.40 8.90 -12.95
CA SER A 150 2.71 10.18 -12.73
C SER A 150 3.48 11.18 -11.87
N ARG A 151 4.35 10.70 -10.97
CA ARG A 151 5.15 11.54 -10.05
C ARG A 151 6.62 11.11 -10.11
N PRO A 152 7.42 11.65 -11.03
CA PRO A 152 8.83 11.30 -11.18
C PRO A 152 9.65 11.86 -10.02
N VAL A 153 10.64 11.09 -9.56
CA VAL A 153 11.56 11.48 -8.47
C VAL A 153 13.03 11.22 -8.81
N ASN A 154 13.32 10.13 -9.54
CA ASN A 154 14.66 9.75 -10.01
C ASN A 154 15.76 9.84 -8.94
N VAL A 155 15.67 9.00 -7.91
CA VAL A 155 16.66 8.89 -6.84
C VAL A 155 17.25 7.48 -6.77
N HIS A 156 18.46 7.34 -6.24
CA HIS A 156 19.13 6.04 -6.14
C HIS A 156 19.59 5.75 -4.71
N PHE A 157 19.38 4.52 -4.28
CA PHE A 157 19.86 4.02 -3.00
C PHE A 157 21.23 3.36 -3.16
N GLN A 158 22.06 3.45 -2.12
CA GLN A 158 23.23 2.60 -1.97
C GLN A 158 22.79 1.12 -2.16
N GLY A 159 23.55 0.36 -2.95
CA GLY A 159 23.18 -1.01 -3.31
C GLY A 159 22.57 -1.17 -4.71
N GLY A 160 22.22 -0.07 -5.38
CA GLY A 160 21.90 -0.04 -6.82
C GLY A 160 20.41 0.03 -7.17
N MET A 161 19.51 0.09 -6.18
CA MET A 161 18.08 0.31 -6.42
C MET A 161 17.83 1.77 -6.80
N THR A 162 17.06 1.99 -7.86
CA THR A 162 16.64 3.32 -8.32
C THR A 162 15.12 3.43 -8.25
N VAL A 163 14.62 4.51 -7.65
CA VAL A 163 13.21 4.87 -7.66
C VAL A 163 13.01 5.90 -8.77
N VAL A 164 12.34 5.49 -9.84
CA VAL A 164 12.03 6.38 -10.98
C VAL A 164 10.91 7.34 -10.60
N GLY A 165 9.91 6.84 -9.88
CA GLY A 165 8.77 7.62 -9.42
C GLY A 165 7.73 6.75 -8.77
N TYR A 166 6.56 7.33 -8.55
CA TYR A 166 5.41 6.62 -8.01
C TYR A 166 4.09 7.16 -8.58
N SER A 167 3.01 6.44 -8.37
CA SER A 167 1.66 6.88 -8.69
C SER A 167 0.68 6.61 -7.55
N LEU A 168 -0.24 7.55 -7.38
CA LEU A 168 -1.40 7.45 -6.51
C LEU A 168 -2.63 7.59 -7.41
N PRO A 169 -3.11 6.51 -8.05
CA PRO A 169 -4.17 6.57 -9.05
C PRO A 169 -5.53 7.03 -8.49
N ALA A 170 -5.67 7.12 -7.16
CA ALA A 170 -6.83 7.68 -6.48
C ALA A 170 -6.57 9.08 -5.88
N GLY A 171 -5.39 9.68 -6.11
CA GLY A 171 -4.95 10.92 -5.46
C GLY A 171 -4.33 10.70 -4.09
N GLY A 172 -3.79 11.75 -3.46
CA GLY A 172 -3.15 11.71 -2.15
C GLY A 172 -4.12 11.73 -0.95
N ALA A 173 -5.33 11.18 -1.07
CA ALA A 173 -6.30 11.15 0.02
C ALA A 173 -6.68 9.71 0.39
N LEU A 174 -6.65 9.42 1.69
CA LEU A 174 -7.09 8.14 2.26
C LEU A 174 -8.28 8.40 3.19
N VAL A 175 -9.42 7.83 2.83
CA VAL A 175 -10.61 7.82 3.71
C VAL A 175 -10.48 6.66 4.70
N ALA A 176 -10.87 6.88 5.96
CA ALA A 176 -10.89 5.83 6.98
C ALA A 176 -11.55 4.53 6.47
N ASP A 177 -10.98 3.39 6.86
CA ASP A 177 -11.40 2.04 6.45
C ASP A 177 -11.36 1.75 4.94
N GLN A 178 -10.86 2.67 4.12
CA GLN A 178 -10.60 2.45 2.70
C GLN A 178 -9.11 2.19 2.45
N THR A 179 -8.82 1.74 1.23
CA THR A 179 -7.46 1.50 0.77
C THR A 179 -7.04 2.60 -0.20
N LEU A 180 -5.85 3.18 0.02
CA LEU A 180 -5.21 4.04 -0.96
C LEU A 180 -4.24 3.20 -1.82
N PRO A 181 -4.50 3.02 -3.13
CA PRO A 181 -3.55 2.38 -4.01
C PRO A 181 -2.30 3.24 -4.22
N LEU A 182 -1.13 2.63 -4.06
CA LEU A 182 0.18 3.21 -4.36
C LEU A 182 0.87 2.29 -5.37
N THR A 183 1.54 2.84 -6.38
CA THR A 183 2.45 2.05 -7.24
C THR A 183 3.81 2.71 -7.25
N LEU A 184 4.85 1.94 -6.91
CA LEU A 184 6.24 2.38 -7.06
C LEU A 184 6.76 1.95 -8.42
N TYR A 185 7.58 2.78 -9.05
CA TYR A 185 8.26 2.45 -10.29
C TYR A 185 9.76 2.34 -10.01
N LEU A 186 10.26 1.11 -10.10
CA LEU A 186 11.58 0.74 -9.61
C LEU A 186 12.44 0.19 -10.76
N THR A 187 13.72 0.50 -10.72
CA THR A 187 14.71 -0.05 -11.67
C THR A 187 16.09 -0.16 -11.05
N THR A 188 17.04 -0.72 -11.79
CA THR A 188 18.46 -0.73 -11.44
C THR A 188 19.30 -0.61 -12.69
N ASN A 189 20.49 -0.01 -12.56
CA ASN A 189 21.44 0.13 -13.67
C ASN A 189 22.53 -0.96 -13.67
N HIS A 190 22.65 -1.73 -12.59
CA HIS A 190 23.69 -2.76 -12.42
C HIS A 190 23.13 -3.98 -11.67
N PRO A 191 23.75 -5.17 -11.78
CA PRO A 191 23.35 -6.31 -10.97
C PRO A 191 23.44 -6.01 -9.47
N ILE A 192 22.40 -6.33 -8.72
CA ILE A 192 22.35 -6.13 -7.27
C ILE A 192 22.78 -7.42 -6.58
N ALA A 193 23.85 -7.36 -5.78
CA ALA A 193 24.37 -8.54 -5.06
C ALA A 193 23.73 -8.75 -3.68
N GLY A 194 23.09 -7.74 -3.10
CA GLY A 194 22.46 -7.80 -1.78
C GLY A 194 20.96 -8.13 -1.82
N ASP A 195 20.46 -8.74 -0.75
CA ASP A 195 19.03 -8.85 -0.49
C ASP A 195 18.62 -7.68 0.40
N TYR A 196 17.78 -6.80 -0.14
CA TYR A 196 17.29 -5.63 0.57
C TYR A 196 15.79 -5.72 0.81
N THR A 197 15.39 -5.22 1.97
CA THR A 197 13.98 -5.09 2.35
C THR A 197 13.53 -3.67 2.02
N LEU A 198 12.44 -3.55 1.27
CA LEU A 198 11.72 -2.30 1.08
C LEU A 198 10.89 -2.04 2.34
N PHE A 199 10.94 -0.82 2.84
CA PHE A 199 9.96 -0.33 3.81
C PHE A 199 9.09 0.79 3.21
N LEU A 200 7.81 0.78 3.58
CA LEU A 200 6.88 1.88 3.40
C LEU A 200 6.32 2.25 4.76
N GLN A 201 6.30 3.54 5.09
CA GLN A 201 5.70 4.03 6.32
C GLN A 201 4.80 5.22 6.01
N LEU A 202 3.65 5.25 6.67
CA LEU A 202 2.81 6.44 6.75
C LEU A 202 2.88 6.94 8.19
N VAL A 203 3.36 8.15 8.38
CA VAL A 203 3.56 8.75 9.71
C VAL A 203 2.77 10.04 9.82
N ASP A 204 2.12 10.29 10.95
CA ASP A 204 1.46 11.57 11.19
C ASP A 204 2.44 12.65 11.69
N SER A 205 1.92 13.86 11.92
CA SER A 205 2.68 14.99 12.42
C SER A 205 3.26 14.81 13.84
N GLU A 206 2.83 13.79 14.58
CA GLU A 206 3.37 13.41 15.89
C GLU A 206 4.39 12.26 15.78
N ASP A 207 4.87 11.96 14.56
CA ASP A 207 5.75 10.82 14.22
C ASP A 207 5.14 9.45 14.57
N ARG A 208 3.82 9.36 14.74
CA ARG A 208 3.16 8.08 15.01
C ARG A 208 2.96 7.32 13.72
N LEU A 209 3.34 6.05 13.76
CA LEU A 209 3.22 5.14 12.64
C LEU A 209 1.75 4.71 12.45
N LEU A 210 1.17 5.08 11.31
CA LEU A 210 -0.21 4.77 10.94
C LEU A 210 -0.33 3.56 10.00
N TYR A 211 0.68 3.35 9.18
CA TYR A 211 0.82 2.19 8.29
C TYR A 211 2.29 1.82 8.17
N GLN A 212 2.56 0.52 8.09
CA GLN A 212 3.88 0.01 7.76
C GLN A 212 3.79 -1.21 6.85
N TYR A 213 4.69 -1.25 5.89
CA TYR A 213 5.04 -2.45 5.17
C TYR A 213 6.55 -2.61 5.23
N ASP A 214 7.01 -3.79 5.64
CA ASP A 214 8.40 -4.22 5.49
C ASP A 214 8.41 -5.54 4.71
N GLY A 215 9.11 -5.59 3.59
CA GLY A 215 9.26 -6.83 2.87
C GLY A 215 10.05 -6.72 1.59
N VAL A 216 10.29 -7.88 1.00
CA VAL A 216 10.87 -7.98 -0.34
C VAL A 216 9.92 -7.31 -1.36
N PRO A 217 10.42 -6.54 -2.34
CA PRO A 217 9.60 -5.95 -3.42
C PRO A 217 8.65 -6.96 -4.10
N ALA A 218 7.60 -6.45 -4.74
CA ALA A 218 6.50 -7.20 -5.34
C ALA A 218 5.77 -8.09 -4.32
N LYS A 219 5.52 -7.55 -3.11
CA LYS A 219 4.85 -8.25 -1.99
C LYS A 219 5.49 -9.59 -1.63
N GLY A 220 6.81 -9.62 -1.50
CA GLY A 220 7.54 -10.83 -1.14
C GLY A 220 8.07 -11.66 -2.32
N ARG A 221 7.83 -11.24 -3.56
CA ARG A 221 7.95 -12.13 -4.74
C ARG A 221 9.11 -11.78 -5.66
N HIS A 222 9.71 -10.61 -5.53
CA HIS A 222 10.80 -10.19 -6.40
C HIS A 222 11.98 -9.58 -5.62
N PRO A 223 12.85 -10.42 -5.04
CA PRO A 223 14.11 -10.01 -4.40
C PRO A 223 14.95 -9.07 -5.26
N THR A 224 15.64 -8.13 -4.64
CA THR A 224 16.52 -7.17 -5.31
C THR A 224 17.60 -7.85 -6.16
N ARG A 225 18.11 -9.02 -5.73
CA ARG A 225 19.03 -9.85 -6.52
C ARG A 225 18.49 -10.32 -7.88
N GLN A 226 17.17 -10.37 -8.05
CA GLN A 226 16.52 -10.79 -9.29
C GLN A 226 16.23 -9.62 -10.24
N TRP A 227 16.50 -8.38 -9.83
CA TRP A 227 16.27 -7.22 -10.66
C TRP A 227 17.21 -7.26 -11.86
N GLN A 228 16.65 -7.02 -13.04
CA GLN A 228 17.41 -6.96 -14.27
C GLN A 228 17.85 -5.51 -14.54
N PRO A 229 19.14 -5.27 -14.82
CA PRO A 229 19.61 -3.94 -15.21
C PRO A 229 18.82 -3.36 -16.39
N GLY A 230 18.44 -2.08 -16.28
CA GLY A 230 17.68 -1.33 -17.29
C GLY A 230 16.19 -1.67 -17.36
N ARG A 231 15.69 -2.63 -16.57
CA ARG A 231 14.27 -2.98 -16.59
C ARG A 231 13.51 -2.17 -15.56
N LEU A 232 12.56 -1.36 -16.03
CA LEU A 232 11.60 -0.65 -15.20
C LEU A 232 10.41 -1.56 -14.88
N PHE A 233 10.00 -1.65 -13.63
CA PHE A 233 8.78 -2.37 -13.27
C PHE A 233 7.94 -1.63 -12.23
N ALA A 234 6.64 -1.90 -12.28
CA ALA A 234 5.65 -1.38 -11.34
C ALA A 234 5.46 -2.32 -10.14
N ASP A 235 5.46 -1.76 -8.93
CA ASP A 235 5.27 -2.47 -7.68
C ASP A 235 4.08 -1.89 -6.90
N PRO A 236 2.88 -2.52 -6.98
CA PRO A 236 1.66 -1.99 -6.40
C PRO A 236 1.46 -2.37 -4.94
N TYR A 237 1.08 -1.38 -4.14
CA TYR A 237 0.77 -1.44 -2.71
C TYR A 237 -0.64 -0.92 -2.42
N ALA A 238 -1.16 -1.37 -1.29
CA ALA A 238 -2.46 -1.01 -0.75
C ALA A 238 -2.22 -0.46 0.65
N LEU A 239 -2.29 0.87 0.79
CA LEU A 239 -2.12 1.54 2.08
C LEU A 239 -3.46 1.53 2.81
N THR A 240 -3.47 1.08 4.06
CA THR A 240 -4.66 1.00 4.90
C THR A 240 -4.33 1.53 6.29
N VAL A 241 -5.14 2.47 6.81
CA VAL A 241 -4.99 2.96 8.19
C VAL A 241 -6.07 2.29 9.03
N THR A 242 -5.66 1.48 10.01
CA THR A 242 -6.58 0.77 10.91
C THR A 242 -6.94 1.58 12.16
N ALA A 243 -6.15 2.60 12.48
CA ALA A 243 -6.46 3.50 13.59
C ALA A 243 -7.63 4.42 13.19
N PRO A 244 -8.59 4.69 14.09
CA PRO A 244 -9.72 5.55 13.77
C PRO A 244 -9.25 6.99 13.49
N VAL A 245 -9.55 7.49 12.30
CA VAL A 245 -9.35 8.88 11.91
C VAL A 245 -10.56 9.68 12.36
N ARG A 246 -10.41 10.50 13.43
CA ARG A 246 -11.52 11.26 14.02
C ARG A 246 -11.72 12.64 13.38
N THR A 247 -10.63 13.21 12.89
CA THR A 247 -10.59 14.53 12.25
C THR A 247 -9.67 14.43 11.06
N ASP A 248 -9.97 15.20 10.01
CA ASP A 248 -9.10 15.29 8.85
C ASP A 248 -7.71 15.75 9.29
N THR A 249 -6.67 15.10 8.78
CA THR A 249 -5.28 15.41 9.09
C THR A 249 -4.40 15.05 7.91
N VAL A 250 -3.11 15.34 8.00
CA VAL A 250 -2.11 15.03 6.99
C VAL A 250 -1.06 14.11 7.59
N ALA A 251 -0.60 13.15 6.79
CA ALA A 251 0.43 12.19 7.15
C ALA A 251 1.43 12.03 6.01
N THR A 252 2.70 11.95 6.35
CA THR A 252 3.79 11.84 5.38
C THR A 252 3.99 10.39 4.99
N LEU A 253 3.91 10.11 3.68
CA LEU A 253 4.25 8.81 3.10
C LEU A 253 5.73 8.78 2.74
N LEU A 254 6.46 7.82 3.29
CA LEU A 254 7.88 7.65 3.06
C LEU A 254 8.25 6.21 2.71
N MET A 255 9.38 6.06 2.02
CA MET A 255 9.91 4.76 1.64
C MET A 255 11.42 4.68 1.78
N GLY A 256 11.96 3.47 1.82
CA GLY A 256 13.39 3.24 1.68
C GLY A 256 13.76 1.77 1.66
N PHE A 257 15.06 1.51 1.78
CA PHE A 257 15.59 0.16 1.82
C PHE A 257 16.54 -0.02 3.01
N TYR A 258 16.62 -1.25 3.51
CA TYR A 258 17.64 -1.68 4.47
C TYR A 258 18.14 -3.08 4.11
N GLU A 259 19.32 -3.45 4.59
CA GLU A 259 19.88 -4.79 4.38
C GLU A 259 19.10 -5.86 5.15
N TYR A 260 18.73 -6.96 4.48
CA TYR A 260 17.96 -8.04 5.10
C TYR A 260 18.60 -8.58 6.39
N GLU A 261 19.93 -8.69 6.42
CA GLU A 261 20.69 -9.18 7.56
C GLU A 261 20.89 -8.13 8.67
N SER A 262 20.65 -6.85 8.36
CA SER A 262 20.85 -5.70 9.27
C SER A 262 19.65 -4.75 9.23
N PRO A 263 18.52 -5.10 9.87
CA PRO A 263 17.26 -4.36 9.76
C PRO A 263 17.29 -2.93 10.34
N THR A 264 18.33 -2.57 11.09
CA THR A 264 18.54 -1.22 11.62
C THR A 264 19.40 -0.35 10.70
N ALA A 265 20.05 -0.92 9.69
CA ALA A 265 20.95 -0.22 8.78
C ALA A 265 20.19 0.22 7.52
N ARG A 266 19.55 1.39 7.59
CA ARG A 266 18.92 2.03 6.42
C ARG A 266 19.98 2.43 5.40
N LEU A 267 19.62 2.27 4.12
CA LEU A 267 20.53 2.58 3.02
C LEU A 267 20.55 4.08 2.73
N PRO A 268 21.75 4.68 2.55
CA PRO A 268 21.88 6.03 2.02
C PRO A 268 21.15 6.20 0.68
N LEU A 269 20.52 7.35 0.55
CA LEU A 269 19.78 7.81 -0.61
C LEU A 269 20.54 8.97 -1.26
N PHE A 270 20.57 8.98 -2.58
CA PHE A 270 21.26 9.98 -3.39
C PHE A 270 20.33 10.56 -4.45
N ASP A 271 20.52 11.84 -4.76
CA ASP A 271 19.83 12.52 -5.86
C ASP A 271 20.34 12.08 -7.24
N ALA A 272 19.73 12.58 -8.32
CA ALA A 272 20.15 12.26 -9.69
C ALA A 272 21.61 12.66 -10.02
N THR A 273 22.24 13.54 -9.23
CA THR A 273 23.62 14.00 -9.41
C THR A 273 24.64 13.21 -8.56
N GLY A 274 24.17 12.30 -7.72
CA GLY A 274 25.01 11.51 -6.81
C GLY A 274 25.28 12.16 -5.46
N ARG A 275 24.57 13.24 -5.10
CA ARG A 275 24.71 13.84 -3.77
C ARG A 275 23.86 13.09 -2.76
N PRO A 276 24.38 12.79 -1.56
CA PRO A 276 23.60 12.15 -0.50
C PRO A 276 22.51 13.10 -0.01
N ILE A 277 21.27 12.60 0.08
CA ILE A 277 20.09 13.37 0.49
C ILE A 277 19.35 12.77 1.68
N GLY A 278 19.80 11.63 2.21
CA GLY A 278 19.23 11.02 3.42
C GLY A 278 19.33 9.50 3.40
N ASP A 279 18.38 8.84 4.08
CA ASP A 279 18.25 7.38 4.16
C ASP A 279 16.82 6.89 3.84
N ARG A 280 15.96 7.82 3.44
CA ARG A 280 14.55 7.60 3.12
C ARG A 280 14.10 8.63 2.10
N LEU A 281 13.19 8.23 1.22
CA LEU A 281 12.52 9.09 0.26
C LEU A 281 11.15 9.46 0.82
N ILE A 282 10.88 10.76 0.94
CA ILE A 282 9.52 11.26 1.16
C ILE A 282 8.81 11.21 -0.19
N LEU A 283 7.77 10.39 -0.29
CA LEU A 283 6.97 10.30 -1.49
C LEU A 283 6.05 11.52 -1.57
N GLY A 284 5.40 11.87 -0.47
CA GLY A 284 4.59 13.08 -0.37
C GLY A 284 3.61 13.01 0.80
N GLU A 285 2.78 14.03 0.92
CA GLU A 285 1.73 14.10 1.94
C GLU A 285 0.47 13.35 1.51
N ILE A 286 -0.14 12.67 2.48
CA ILE A 286 -1.41 11.96 2.34
C ILE A 286 -2.41 12.56 3.31
N ARG A 287 -3.49 13.11 2.79
CA ARG A 287 -4.57 13.61 3.63
C ARG A 287 -5.45 12.46 4.09
N LEU A 288 -5.54 12.28 5.40
CA LEU A 288 -6.40 11.33 6.07
C LEU A 288 -7.74 11.98 6.32
N LEU A 289 -8.81 11.36 5.83
CA LEU A 289 -10.16 11.89 5.92
C LEU A 289 -10.98 11.01 6.86
N ALA A 290 -11.61 11.64 7.85
CA ALA A 290 -12.50 10.94 8.77
C ALA A 290 -13.73 10.41 8.03
N GLU A 291 -14.26 11.23 7.11
CA GLU A 291 -15.39 10.90 6.25
C GLU A 291 -15.15 11.43 4.84
N LEU A 292 -15.85 10.87 3.85
CA LEU A 292 -15.75 11.36 2.48
C LEU A 292 -16.35 12.79 2.39
N PRO A 293 -15.59 13.80 1.93
CA PRO A 293 -16.08 15.16 1.89
C PRO A 293 -17.22 15.32 0.86
N PRO A 294 -18.14 16.29 1.07
CA PRO A 294 -19.20 16.57 0.13
C PRO A 294 -18.63 16.94 -1.25
N ARG A 295 -19.03 16.19 -2.28
CA ARG A 295 -18.67 16.52 -3.66
C ARG A 295 -19.55 17.65 -4.18
N ALA A 296 -18.95 18.61 -4.87
CA ALA A 296 -19.64 19.63 -5.65
C ALA A 296 -20.37 18.97 -6.83
N ASN A 297 -21.61 18.52 -6.61
CA ASN A 297 -22.50 18.16 -7.69
C ASN A 297 -23.03 19.46 -8.31
N GLY A 298 -22.44 19.91 -9.42
CA GLY A 298 -22.96 21.03 -10.19
C GLY A 298 -21.92 21.75 -11.05
N ALA A 299 -22.36 22.17 -12.23
CA ALA A 299 -21.64 23.07 -13.15
C ALA A 299 -21.63 24.51 -12.61
N ALA A 300 -21.15 24.71 -11.37
CA ALA A 300 -20.77 26.06 -10.96
C ALA A 300 -19.68 26.54 -11.93
N ASN A 301 -19.96 27.62 -12.66
CA ASN A 301 -18.99 28.27 -13.51
C ASN A 301 -17.89 28.82 -12.60
N PRO A 302 -16.66 28.28 -12.67
CA PRO A 302 -15.58 28.80 -11.87
C PRO A 302 -15.26 30.23 -12.29
N MET A 303 -14.83 31.04 -11.33
CA MET A 303 -14.32 32.39 -11.58
C MET A 303 -13.04 32.33 -12.42
N ALA A 304 -12.19 31.34 -12.16
CA ALA A 304 -10.94 31.12 -12.86
C ALA A 304 -10.60 29.63 -12.93
N ARG A 305 -9.89 29.23 -13.99
CA ARG A 305 -9.39 27.87 -14.20
C ARG A 305 -7.90 27.93 -14.46
N TRP A 306 -7.15 27.03 -13.84
CA TRP A 306 -5.74 26.83 -14.12
C TRP A 306 -5.50 25.58 -14.94
N ALA A 307 -4.40 25.58 -15.70
CA ALA A 307 -3.95 24.41 -16.42
C ALA A 307 -3.81 23.21 -15.46
N GLY A 308 -4.23 22.03 -15.92
CA GLY A 308 -4.16 20.80 -15.11
C GLY A 308 -5.35 20.56 -14.17
N GLY A 309 -6.31 21.49 -14.07
CA GLY A 309 -7.61 21.23 -13.43
C GLY A 309 -7.96 21.94 -12.12
N PRO A 310 -7.10 22.71 -11.43
CA PRO A 310 -7.54 23.57 -10.33
C PRO A 310 -8.51 24.65 -10.81
N ASP A 311 -9.64 24.79 -10.13
CA ASP A 311 -10.69 25.76 -10.39
C ASP A 311 -10.91 26.61 -9.13
N LEU A 312 -10.94 27.93 -9.28
CA LEU A 312 -11.44 28.85 -8.24
C LEU A 312 -12.94 29.05 -8.45
N LEU A 313 -13.74 28.64 -7.46
CA LEU A 313 -15.20 28.74 -7.51
C LEU A 313 -15.72 30.05 -6.92
N ASP A 314 -15.09 30.53 -5.86
CA ASP A 314 -15.50 31.73 -5.13
C ASP A 314 -14.29 32.37 -4.45
N ALA A 315 -14.31 33.69 -4.28
CA ALA A 315 -13.25 34.47 -3.66
C ALA A 315 -13.83 35.72 -3.00
N VAL A 316 -13.64 35.84 -1.68
CA VAL A 316 -14.14 36.97 -0.89
C VAL A 316 -12.99 37.60 -0.12
N VAL A 317 -12.78 38.90 -0.36
CA VAL A 317 -11.80 39.71 0.39
C VAL A 317 -12.57 40.45 1.49
N THR A 318 -12.21 40.20 2.75
CA THR A 318 -12.81 40.85 3.91
C THR A 318 -11.75 41.63 4.66
N GLN A 319 -11.98 42.92 4.89
CA GLN A 319 -11.16 43.71 5.78
C GLN A 319 -11.49 43.36 7.24
N ARG A 320 -10.50 42.94 8.02
CA ARG A 320 -10.65 42.66 9.46
C ARG A 320 -10.41 43.91 10.30
N ASP A 321 -9.38 44.67 9.95
CA ASP A 321 -9.05 45.96 10.55
C ASP A 321 -8.31 46.86 9.53
N ALA A 322 -7.72 47.97 9.99
CA ALA A 322 -7.05 48.94 9.12
C ALA A 322 -5.94 48.33 8.24
N GLU A 323 -5.26 47.29 8.71
CA GLU A 323 -4.08 46.70 8.04
C GLU A 323 -4.18 45.17 7.87
N HIS A 324 -5.25 44.51 8.32
CA HIS A 324 -5.41 43.05 8.17
C HIS A 324 -6.61 42.69 7.31
N TYR A 325 -6.38 41.80 6.35
CA TYR A 325 -7.38 41.28 5.43
C TYR A 325 -7.41 39.76 5.47
N THR A 326 -8.60 39.19 5.29
CA THR A 326 -8.76 37.76 4.99
C THR A 326 -9.26 37.60 3.56
N VAL A 327 -8.65 36.66 2.84
CA VAL A 327 -9.08 36.25 1.50
C VAL A 327 -9.57 34.81 1.59
N ASP A 328 -10.89 34.66 1.58
CA ASP A 328 -11.56 33.36 1.61
C ASP A 328 -11.74 32.85 0.18
N LEU A 329 -11.04 31.76 -0.13
CA LEU A 329 -11.01 31.12 -1.45
C LEU A 329 -11.73 29.78 -1.37
N THR A 330 -12.63 29.54 -2.32
CA THR A 330 -13.25 28.22 -2.50
C THR A 330 -12.74 27.58 -3.77
N TRP A 331 -12.00 26.48 -3.63
CA TRP A 331 -11.41 25.74 -4.72
C TRP A 331 -12.18 24.46 -5.04
N ARG A 332 -11.97 23.97 -6.26
CA ARG A 332 -12.32 22.62 -6.72
C ARG A 332 -11.21 22.11 -7.63
N THR A 333 -11.07 20.80 -7.76
CA THR A 333 -10.34 20.21 -8.89
C THR A 333 -11.23 19.32 -9.75
N THR A 334 -11.03 19.39 -11.07
CA THR A 334 -11.71 18.53 -12.06
C THR A 334 -10.90 17.27 -12.41
N ALA A 335 -9.64 17.19 -11.99
CA ALA A 335 -8.74 16.06 -12.22
C ALA A 335 -7.85 15.80 -10.99
N LEU A 336 -7.17 14.65 -10.96
CA LEU A 336 -6.13 14.41 -9.95
C LEU A 336 -4.92 15.30 -10.22
N LEU A 337 -4.42 15.95 -9.18
CA LEU A 337 -3.25 16.82 -9.26
C LEU A 337 -2.03 16.02 -8.78
N PRO A 338 -0.98 15.86 -9.59
CA PRO A 338 0.23 15.14 -9.16
C PRO A 338 1.16 16.00 -8.30
N THR A 339 0.96 17.32 -8.31
CA THR A 339 1.83 18.33 -7.71
C THR A 339 1.11 19.04 -6.57
N ASP A 340 1.84 19.34 -5.50
CA ASP A 340 1.42 20.26 -4.44
C ASP A 340 1.78 21.69 -4.84
N TYR A 341 0.76 22.50 -5.11
CA TYR A 341 0.89 23.90 -5.50
C TYR A 341 0.71 24.81 -4.29
N THR A 342 1.48 25.89 -4.27
CA THR A 342 1.34 26.98 -3.31
C THR A 342 0.44 28.05 -3.93
N VAL A 343 -0.56 28.50 -3.17
CA VAL A 343 -1.41 29.64 -3.50
C VAL A 343 -0.69 30.91 -3.08
N PHE A 344 -0.54 31.87 -3.98
CA PHE A 344 -0.14 33.23 -3.63
C PHE A 344 -1.33 34.18 -3.74
N VAL A 345 -1.41 35.11 -2.80
CA VAL A 345 -2.35 36.23 -2.80
C VAL A 345 -1.54 37.51 -2.72
N GLN A 346 -1.71 38.41 -3.70
CA GLN A 346 -1.00 39.68 -3.75
C GLN A 346 -1.97 40.86 -3.77
N PHE A 347 -1.72 41.83 -2.91
CA PHE A 347 -2.37 43.14 -2.91
C PHE A 347 -1.48 44.12 -3.69
N LEU A 348 -2.06 44.78 -4.69
CA LEU A 348 -1.33 45.65 -5.62
C LEU A 348 -1.82 47.09 -5.51
N ASP A 349 -0.92 48.06 -5.65
CA ASP A 349 -1.26 49.49 -5.75
C ASP A 349 -1.74 49.87 -7.16
N THR A 350 -2.08 51.15 -7.35
CA THR A 350 -2.55 51.70 -8.64
C THR A 350 -1.51 51.68 -9.76
N ASN A 351 -0.25 51.41 -9.44
CA ASN A 351 0.86 51.25 -10.40
C ASN A 351 1.26 49.79 -10.56
N ASP A 352 0.40 48.85 -10.14
CA ASP A 352 0.60 47.41 -10.21
C ASP A 352 1.80 46.89 -9.39
N ARG A 353 2.21 47.62 -8.35
CA ARG A 353 3.27 47.19 -7.44
C ARG A 353 2.69 46.39 -6.28
N VAL A 354 3.36 45.29 -5.92
CA VAL A 354 3.02 44.48 -4.75
C VAL A 354 3.24 45.28 -3.46
N VAL A 355 2.15 45.56 -2.76
CA VAL A 355 2.14 46.26 -1.46
C VAL A 355 2.21 45.25 -0.32
N ALA A 356 1.56 44.09 -0.51
CA ALA A 356 1.62 42.96 0.42
C ALA A 356 1.38 41.65 -0.34
N GLN A 357 1.90 40.55 0.18
CA GLN A 357 1.57 39.22 -0.30
C GLN A 357 1.54 38.19 0.83
N HIS A 358 0.86 37.08 0.58
CA HIS A 358 0.96 35.88 1.40
C HIS A 358 0.90 34.64 0.51
N ASP A 359 1.76 33.68 0.80
CA ASP A 359 1.94 32.46 0.02
C ASP A 359 1.78 31.27 0.98
N GLN A 360 0.83 30.38 0.69
CA GLN A 360 0.59 29.19 1.50
C GLN A 360 0.10 28.02 0.66
N GLU A 361 0.38 26.80 1.10
CA GLU A 361 -0.38 25.65 0.63
C GLU A 361 -1.84 25.76 1.12
N PRO A 362 -2.81 25.24 0.35
CA PRO A 362 -4.22 25.36 0.73
C PRO A 362 -4.50 24.82 2.14
N ARG A 363 -5.31 25.56 2.90
CA ARG A 363 -5.57 25.35 4.33
C ARG A 363 -4.30 25.30 5.18
N ASN A 364 -3.32 26.16 4.86
CA ASN A 364 -2.04 26.22 5.58
C ASN A 364 -1.36 24.83 5.66
N GLY A 365 -1.31 24.12 4.52
CA GLY A 365 -0.72 22.78 4.41
C GLY A 365 -1.60 21.62 4.86
N GLN A 366 -2.83 21.86 5.33
CA GLN A 366 -3.75 20.78 5.72
C GLN A 366 -4.55 20.19 4.55
N ALA A 367 -4.48 20.80 3.37
CA ALA A 367 -5.05 20.26 2.14
C ALA A 367 -4.13 20.50 0.94
N PRO A 368 -2.94 19.87 0.89
CA PRO A 368 -2.06 19.97 -0.27
C PRO A 368 -2.81 19.57 -1.54
N THR A 369 -2.59 20.29 -2.65
CA THR A 369 -3.41 20.13 -3.86
C THR A 369 -3.37 18.71 -4.43
N SER A 370 -2.28 17.99 -4.23
CA SER A 370 -2.13 16.62 -4.70
C SER A 370 -2.97 15.59 -3.91
N THR A 371 -3.57 16.02 -2.80
CA THR A 371 -4.50 15.26 -1.96
C THR A 371 -5.98 15.57 -2.23
N TRP A 372 -6.28 16.52 -3.11
CA TRP A 372 -7.66 16.89 -3.41
C TRP A 372 -8.39 15.77 -4.14
N LEU A 373 -9.58 15.43 -3.67
CA LEU A 373 -10.46 14.51 -4.38
C LEU A 373 -11.15 15.24 -5.53
N THR A 374 -11.39 14.53 -6.64
CA THR A 374 -12.11 15.10 -7.78
C THR A 374 -13.49 15.61 -7.36
N ASN A 375 -13.81 16.84 -7.76
CA ASN A 375 -15.02 17.59 -7.41
C ASN A 375 -15.20 17.88 -5.91
N GLU A 376 -14.18 17.72 -5.07
CA GLU A 376 -14.20 18.21 -3.69
C GLU A 376 -14.19 19.74 -3.66
N ARG A 377 -14.84 20.34 -2.65
CA ARG A 377 -14.69 21.77 -2.35
C ARG A 377 -13.69 21.98 -1.22
N ILE A 378 -12.64 22.75 -1.49
CA ILE A 378 -11.67 23.17 -0.48
C ILE A 378 -11.93 24.63 -0.16
N ARG A 379 -12.27 24.91 1.10
CA ARG A 379 -12.28 26.28 1.63
C ARG A 379 -10.93 26.59 2.22
N ASP A 380 -10.30 27.63 1.73
CA ASP A 380 -8.97 28.08 2.11
C ASP A 380 -9.05 29.55 2.50
N THR A 381 -8.50 29.91 3.65
CA THR A 381 -8.51 31.29 4.16
C THR A 381 -7.06 31.74 4.22
N VAL A 382 -6.77 32.85 3.54
CA VAL A 382 -5.44 33.47 3.51
C VAL A 382 -5.50 34.76 4.30
N GLU A 383 -4.70 34.88 5.35
CA GLU A 383 -4.59 36.10 6.16
C GLU A 383 -3.42 36.95 5.67
N VAL A 384 -3.66 38.23 5.38
CA VAL A 384 -2.64 39.12 4.80
C VAL A 384 -2.60 40.43 5.60
N HIS A 385 -1.40 40.79 6.02
CA HIS A 385 -1.11 42.12 6.58
C HIS A 385 -0.73 43.09 5.45
N VAL A 386 -1.48 44.17 5.32
CA VAL A 386 -1.42 45.14 4.22
C VAL A 386 -1.21 46.54 4.81
N PRO A 387 0.05 47.02 4.91
CA PRO A 387 0.39 48.27 5.62
C PRO A 387 0.12 49.56 4.80
N GLY A 388 -0.59 49.46 3.67
CA GLY A 388 -0.74 50.57 2.73
C GLY A 388 -1.97 50.47 1.84
N ALA A 389 -2.27 51.56 1.13
CA ALA A 389 -3.35 51.59 0.16
C ALA A 389 -3.09 50.61 -0.98
N TRP A 390 -4.14 49.89 -1.37
CA TRP A 390 -4.14 48.95 -2.48
C TRP A 390 -5.35 49.22 -3.38
N SER A 391 -5.31 48.77 -4.62
CA SER A 391 -6.38 48.93 -5.61
C SER A 391 -6.89 47.63 -6.21
N ARG A 392 -6.10 46.57 -6.22
CA ARG A 392 -6.55 45.25 -6.70
C ARG A 392 -5.88 44.10 -5.94
N VAL A 393 -6.56 42.96 -5.91
CA VAL A 393 -6.05 41.70 -5.36
C VAL A 393 -5.94 40.68 -6.47
N ILE A 394 -4.83 39.96 -6.52
CA ILE A 394 -4.62 38.85 -7.46
C ILE A 394 -4.32 37.55 -6.72
N VAL A 395 -4.72 36.44 -7.33
CA VAL A 395 -4.52 35.08 -6.81
C VAL A 395 -3.90 34.23 -7.90
N GLY A 396 -2.94 33.38 -7.54
CA GLY A 396 -2.42 32.37 -8.46
C GLY A 396 -1.83 31.17 -7.74
N LEU A 397 -1.36 30.22 -8.53
CA LEU A 397 -0.79 28.95 -8.08
C LEU A 397 0.61 28.81 -8.65
N TYR A 398 1.54 28.28 -7.89
CA TYR A 398 2.87 27.94 -8.38
C TYR A 398 3.40 26.66 -7.75
N ASN A 399 4.34 26.00 -8.42
CA ASN A 399 5.06 24.87 -7.85
C ASN A 399 6.23 25.39 -7.00
N ALA A 400 6.20 25.15 -5.69
CA ALA A 400 7.22 25.65 -4.77
C ALA A 400 8.63 25.07 -5.02
N GLN A 401 8.73 23.88 -5.61
CA GLN A 401 10.01 23.23 -5.90
C GLN A 401 10.70 23.83 -7.13
N THR A 402 9.93 24.20 -8.16
CA THR A 402 10.48 24.74 -9.41
C THR A 402 10.37 26.27 -9.51
N GLY A 403 9.50 26.89 -8.73
CA GLY A 403 9.12 28.30 -8.85
C GLY A 403 8.23 28.60 -10.05
N GLU A 404 7.83 27.59 -10.82
CA GLU A 404 7.02 27.76 -12.01
C GLU A 404 5.58 28.13 -11.64
N ARG A 405 5.09 29.25 -12.18
CA ARG A 405 3.71 29.68 -12.03
C ARG A 405 2.80 28.91 -12.97
N LEU A 406 1.64 28.52 -12.45
CA LEU A 406 0.65 27.77 -13.20
C LEU A 406 -0.16 28.74 -14.06
N PRO A 407 -0.20 28.57 -15.39
CA PRO A 407 -0.98 29.44 -16.25
C PRO A 407 -2.49 29.20 -16.07
N LEU A 408 -3.27 30.24 -16.30
CA LEU A 408 -4.72 30.13 -16.47
C LEU A 408 -5.05 29.29 -17.72
N TYR A 409 -6.27 28.77 -17.77
CA TYR A 409 -6.78 27.95 -18.87
C TYR A 409 -7.99 28.62 -19.53
N GLY A 410 -8.09 28.51 -20.86
CA GLY A 410 -9.20 29.08 -21.64
C GLY A 410 -8.90 30.49 -22.14
N GLU A 411 -9.85 31.41 -21.99
CA GLU A 411 -9.76 32.77 -22.55
C GLU A 411 -8.64 33.61 -21.94
N ASP A 412 -8.22 33.30 -20.70
CA ASP A 412 -7.16 34.01 -19.98
C ASP A 412 -5.80 33.29 -20.01
N ALA A 413 -5.58 32.34 -20.93
CA ALA A 413 -4.40 31.47 -20.93
C ALA A 413 -3.03 32.17 -21.07
N ASN A 414 -2.99 33.48 -21.28
CA ASN A 414 -1.77 34.29 -21.32
C ASN A 414 -1.35 34.84 -19.94
N GLN A 415 -2.12 34.57 -18.88
CA GLN A 415 -1.82 35.02 -17.52
C GLN A 415 -1.59 33.83 -16.58
N ASP A 416 -0.90 34.08 -15.47
CA ASP A 416 -0.63 33.08 -14.41
C ASP A 416 -1.29 33.42 -13.05
N PHE A 417 -2.09 34.49 -13.05
CA PHE A 417 -2.89 34.93 -11.92
C PHE A 417 -4.27 35.37 -12.39
N PHE A 418 -5.23 35.31 -11.49
CA PHE A 418 -6.58 35.83 -11.66
C PHE A 418 -6.77 37.08 -10.81
N VAL A 419 -7.37 38.13 -11.37
CA VAL A 419 -7.71 39.37 -10.65
C VAL A 419 -9.06 39.18 -9.97
N LEU A 420 -9.10 39.30 -8.64
CA LEU A 420 -10.35 39.18 -7.89
C LEU A 420 -11.30 40.33 -8.23
N PRO A 421 -12.62 40.09 -8.36
CA PRO A 421 -13.59 41.16 -8.50
C PRO A 421 -13.50 42.08 -7.29
N SER A 422 -13.38 43.39 -7.53
CA SER A 422 -13.50 44.39 -6.48
C SER A 422 -14.94 44.42 -5.97
N TYR A 423 -15.19 43.82 -4.81
CA TYR A 423 -16.46 44.02 -4.11
C TYR A 423 -16.37 45.33 -3.31
N PRO A 424 -17.36 46.23 -3.42
CA PRO A 424 -17.45 47.35 -2.49
C PRO A 424 -17.64 46.77 -1.09
N THR A 425 -16.75 47.12 -0.16
CA THR A 425 -17.04 47.01 1.27
C THR A 425 -18.13 48.03 1.59
N ASP A 426 -19.36 47.55 1.81
CA ASP A 426 -20.47 48.37 2.34
C ASP A 426 -20.17 48.87 3.76
#